data_AF-A0A352WWV9-F1
#
_entry.id   AF-A0A352WWV9-F1
#
_cell.length_a   1.000
_cell.length_b   1.000
_cell.length_c   1.000
_cell.angle_alpha   90.00
_cell.angle_beta   90.00
_cell.angle_gamma   90.00
#
_symmetry.space_group_name_H-M   'P 1'
#
loop_
_entity.id
_entity.type
_entity.pdbx_description
1 polymer ?
#
loop_
_entity_poly.entity_id
_entity_poly.type
_entity_poly.pdbx_seq_one_letter_code
_entity_poly.pdbx_strand_id
1 'polypeptide(L)' 'MKKRLAAKTAKEKILSYADLKIGDYVVHVNHGIGVYDGIVNMQSENTSRDFIKLKYAQGDVLYVPCNNLDVIS' A
#
# COMPACT_ATOMS: atom_id res chain seq x y z
N MET A 1 -5.61 36.32 11.39
CA MET A 1 -6.33 35.08 11.77
C MET A 1 -5.47 33.89 11.34
N LYS A 2 -4.90 33.12 12.28
CA LYS A 2 -3.99 32.00 11.99
C LYS A 2 -4.83 30.73 11.77
N LYS A 3 -4.97 30.27 10.52
CA LYS A 3 -5.58 28.96 10.22
C LYS A 3 -4.66 27.87 10.79
N ARG A 4 -5.02 27.29 11.93
CA ARG A 4 -4.47 26.02 12.39
C ARG A 4 -4.95 24.97 11.40
N LEU A 5 -4.08 24.54 10.48
CA LEU A 5 -4.32 23.34 9.68
C LEU A 5 -4.46 22.19 10.68
N ALA A 6 -5.66 21.65 10.79
CA ALA A 6 -5.96 20.52 11.65
C ALA A 6 -4.99 19.38 11.30
N ALA A 7 -4.30 18.85 12.32
CA ALA A 7 -3.46 17.68 12.17
C ALA A 7 -4.34 16.55 11.61
N LYS A 8 -4.08 16.15 10.36
CA LYS A 8 -4.77 15.03 9.71
C LYS A 8 -4.52 13.79 10.58
N THR A 9 -5.57 13.35 11.28
CA THR A 9 -5.58 12.12 12.07
C THR A 9 -5.17 10.93 11.21
N ALA A 10 -4.22 10.14 11.71
CA ALA A 10 -3.68 8.93 11.11
C ALA A 10 -4.70 7.77 11.09
N LYS A 11 -5.81 7.93 10.36
CA LYS A 11 -6.87 6.91 10.27
C LYS A 11 -7.68 7.00 8.98
N GLU A 12 -7.04 7.27 7.85
CA GLU A 12 -7.67 7.07 6.55
C GLU A 12 -7.27 5.66 6.09
N LYS A 13 -8.14 4.66 6.31
CA LYS A 13 -8.01 3.35 5.65
C LYS A 13 -7.90 3.67 4.15
N ILE A 14 -6.84 3.22 3.47
CA ILE A 14 -6.69 3.47 2.03
C ILE A 14 -7.92 2.88 1.32
N LEU A 15 -8.87 3.74 0.96
CA LEU A 15 -10.13 3.35 0.31
C LEU A 15 -9.91 2.98 -1.16
N SER A 16 -8.79 3.41 -1.74
CA SER A 16 -8.37 3.10 -3.11
C SER A 16 -6.86 3.29 -3.27
N TYR A 17 -6.15 2.27 -3.73
CA TYR A 17 -4.72 2.36 -4.08
C TYR A 17 -4.47 3.28 -5.27
N ALA A 18 -5.52 3.73 -5.97
CA ALA A 18 -5.41 4.67 -7.09
C ALA A 18 -4.74 5.99 -6.69
N ASP A 19 -4.78 6.34 -5.40
CA ASP A 19 -4.17 7.58 -4.87
C ASP A 19 -2.75 7.38 -4.34
N LEU A 20 -2.28 6.12 -4.19
CA LEU A 20 -0.93 5.85 -3.71
C LEU A 20 0.11 6.17 -4.78
N LYS A 21 1.13 6.89 -4.35
CA LYS A 21 2.31 7.22 -5.16
C LYS A 21 3.47 6.37 -4.70
N ILE A 22 4.29 5.96 -5.65
CA ILE A 22 5.53 5.24 -5.35
C ILE A 22 6.35 6.06 -4.34
N GLY A 23 6.73 5.42 -3.23
CA GLY A 23 7.39 6.08 -2.10
C GLY A 23 6.49 6.36 -0.89
N ASP A 24 5.16 6.24 -1.04
CA ASP A 24 4.23 6.41 0.08
C ASP A 24 4.38 5.28 1.11
N TYR A 25 4.27 5.63 2.39
CA TYR A 25 4.29 4.65 3.48
C TYR A 25 2.93 3.98 3.62
N VAL A 26 2.95 2.66 3.76
CA VAL A 26 1.77 1.80 3.86
C VAL A 26 1.88 0.95 5.11
N VAL A 27 0.80 0.80 5.88
CA VAL A 27 0.77 -0.08 7.04
C VAL A 27 0.11 -1.40 6.65
N HIS A 28 0.87 -2.48 6.77
CA HIS A 28 0.36 -3.83 6.64
C HIS A 28 0.16 -4.44 8.03
N VAL A 29 -1.03 -4.93 8.33
CA VAL A 29 -1.42 -5.39 9.69
C VAL A 29 -0.44 -6.43 10.27
N ASN A 30 0.04 -7.36 9.44
CA ASN A 30 0.95 -8.44 9.89
C ASN A 30 2.45 -8.10 9.79
N HIS A 31 2.82 -7.10 8.99
CA HIS A 31 4.23 -6.86 8.60
C HIS A 31 4.74 -5.48 9.01
N GLY A 32 3.87 -4.60 9.52
CA GLY A 32 4.24 -3.25 9.93
C GLY A 32 4.29 -2.29 8.74
N ILE A 33 5.22 -1.32 8.78
CA ILE A 33 5.28 -0.22 7.81
C ILE A 33 6.17 -0.62 6.63
N GLY A 34 5.59 -0.60 5.43
CA GLY A 34 6.29 -0.75 4.15
C GLY A 34 6.22 0.53 3.31
N VAL A 35 6.95 0.54 2.20
CA VAL A 35 6.94 1.60 1.19
C VAL A 35 6.31 1.06 -0.07
N TYR A 36 5.29 1.74 -0.58
CA TYR A 36 4.63 1.38 -1.82
C TYR A 36 5.58 1.53 -3.02
N ASP A 37 5.73 0.46 -3.78
CA ASP A 37 6.63 0.35 -4.94
C ASP A 37 5.87 0.10 -6.25
N GLY A 38 4.55 0.35 -6.26
CA GLY A 38 3.70 0.23 -7.45
C GLY A 38 2.81 -1.01 -7.49
N ILE A 39 2.04 -1.12 -8.57
CA ILE A 39 1.26 -2.31 -8.93
C ILE A 39 2.07 -3.11 -9.95
N VAL A 40 2.12 -4.43 -9.75
CA VAL A 40 2.75 -5.40 -10.65
C VAL A 40 1.69 -6.36 -11.14
N ASN A 41 1.57 -6.48 -12.46
CA ASN A 41 0.76 -7.51 -13.08
C ASN A 41 1.59 -8.79 -13.18
N MET A 42 1.13 -9.87 -12.54
CA MET A 42 1.75 -11.19 -12.66
C MET A 42 0.84 -12.11 -13.47
N GLN A 43 1.39 -12.71 -14.51
CA GLN A 43 0.71 -13.72 -15.32
C GLN A 43 1.11 -15.11 -14.85
N SER A 44 0.12 -15.94 -14.54
CA SER A 44 0.26 -17.38 -14.43
C SER A 44 -0.54 -18.01 -15.57
N GLU A 45 -0.16 -19.23 -16.00
CA GLU A 45 -0.59 -19.92 -17.23
C GLU A 45 -2.02 -19.67 -17.76
N ASN A 46 -3.03 -19.42 -16.90
CA ASN A 46 -4.41 -19.11 -17.30
C ASN A 46 -5.04 -17.89 -16.58
N THR A 47 -4.27 -17.09 -15.84
CA THR A 47 -4.82 -15.94 -15.09
C THR A 47 -3.77 -14.85 -14.91
N SER A 48 -4.15 -13.62 -15.25
CA SER A 48 -3.42 -12.40 -14.90
C SER A 48 -3.99 -11.84 -13.59
N ARG A 49 -3.12 -11.52 -12.63
CA ARG A 49 -3.52 -10.90 -11.36
C ARG A 49 -2.64 -9.70 -11.07
N ASP A 50 -3.25 -8.66 -10.50
CA ASP A 50 -2.55 -7.49 -10.02
C ASP A 50 -2.16 -7.64 -8.56
N PHE A 51 -0.94 -7.22 -8.25
CA PHE A 51 -0.37 -7.22 -6.91
C PHE A 51 0.20 -5.84 -6.59
N ILE A 52 -0.02 -5.37 -5.37
CA ILE A 52 0.69 -4.24 -4.79
C ILE A 52 2.06 -4.72 -4.32
N LYS A 53 3.10 -4.03 -4.76
CA LYS A 53 4.47 -4.29 -4.31
C LYS A 53 4.81 -3.35 -3.16
N LEU A 54 5.20 -3.90 -2.02
CA LEU A 54 5.68 -3.16 -0.86
C LEU A 54 7.15 -3.52 -0.61
N LYS A 55 7.97 -2.51 -0.34
CA LYS A 55 9.35 -2.67 0.13
C LYS A 55 9.43 -2.44 1.63
N TYR A 56 10.12 -3.32 2.33
CA TYR A 56 10.38 -3.22 3.77
C TYR A 56 11.87 -2.97 4.03
N ALA A 57 12.24 -2.84 5.30
CA ALA A 57 13.62 -2.68 5.71
C ALA A 57 14.49 -3.84 5.19
N GLN A 58 15.78 -3.57 4.97
CA GLN A 58 16.77 -4.55 4.51
C GLN A 58 16.52 -5.15 3.11
N GLY A 59 15.60 -4.58 2.34
CA GLY A 59 15.35 -4.99 0.95
C GLY A 59 14.28 -6.06 0.77
N ASP A 60 13.58 -6.44 1.85
CA ASP A 60 12.46 -7.36 1.79
C ASP A 60 11.32 -6.80 0.92
N VAL A 61 10.69 -7.65 0.13
CA VAL A 61 9.59 -7.27 -0.78
C VAL A 61 8.38 -8.16 -0.53
N LEU A 62 7.21 -7.54 -0.35
CA LEU A 62 5.93 -8.23 -0.22
C LEU A 62 5.04 -7.89 -1.41
N TYR A 63 4.40 -8.91 -1.98
CA TYR A 63 3.39 -8.75 -3.03
C TYR A 63 2.02 -9.05 -2.42
N VAL A 64 1.19 -8.02 -2.29
CA VAL A 64 -0.16 -8.14 -1.75
C VAL A 64 -1.16 -8.19 -2.91
N PRO A 65 -1.97 -9.26 -3.03
CA PRO A 65 -2.97 -9.35 -4.08
C PRO A 65 -3.97 -8.18 -4.00
N CYS A 66 -4.23 -7.50 -5.13
CA CYS A 66 -5.19 -6.38 -5.16
C CYS A 66 -6.63 -6.79 -4.83
N ASN A 67 -6.93 -8.08 -4.84
CA ASN A 67 -8.23 -8.64 -4.46
C ASN A 67 -8.34 -9.00 -2.96
N ASN A 68 -7.29 -8.81 -2.15
CA ASN A 68 -7.26 -9.17 -0.73
C ASN A 68 -6.77 -8.00 0.14
N LEU A 69 -7.60 -6.94 0.20
CA LEU A 69 -7.21 -5.61 0.67
C LEU A 69 -7.51 -5.34 2.15
N ASP A 70 -8.15 -6.26 2.85
CA ASP A 70 -8.58 -6.06 4.24
C ASP A 70 -7.43 -5.89 5.24
N VAL A 71 -6.19 -6.16 4.82
CA VAL A 71 -4.98 -6.20 5.66
C VAL A 71 -4.06 -4.98 5.49
N ILE A 72 -4.44 -4.00 4.66
CA ILE A 72 -3.66 -2.77 4.41
C ILE A 72 -4.44 -1.55 4.92
N SER A 73 -3.74 -0.58 5.51
CA SER A 73 -4.28 0.72 5.92
C SER A 73 -3.30 1.85 5.68
#